data_AF-A0A947SQX1-F1
#
_entry.id   AF-A0A947SQX1-F1
#
_cell.length_a   1.000
_cell.length_b   1.000
_cell.length_c   1.000
_cell.angle_alpha   90.00
_cell.angle_beta   90.00
_cell.angle_gamma   90.00
#
_symmetry.space_group_name_H-M   'P 1'
#
loop_
_entity.id
_entity.type
_entity.pdbx_description
1 polymer ?
#
loop_
_entity_poly.entity_id
_entity_poly.type
_entity_poly.pdbx_seq_one_letter_code
_entity_poly.pdbx_strand_id
1 'polypeptide(L)'
;MTTRAKLGVIDVFACSFLILMLFVGFTHGNLQELLKELVIFVSGGAKLIVAKNLSVFSDILVLLGIAAFSVLLSVIICKLTNLLIGKAESILLDHFKEQGIIVACAGILITVVIEELAMRWLFLGVFTKISFLSGTGAFYALLVASNILFALAHRGNVKNKKQRNVLRTFSQFASGIILSFVFVKFGLFIAICVHLLHNTFIIVFYLPYEMIRQQTKLTLLPQMKSRG
;
A
#
# COMPACT_ATOMS: atom_id res chain seq x y z
N MET A 1 6.27 30.03 -12.39
CA MET A 1 6.67 28.61 -12.18
C MET A 1 5.75 27.71 -13.00
N THR A 2 6.28 26.90 -13.92
CA THR A 2 5.47 26.04 -14.80
C THR A 2 4.84 24.88 -14.02
N THR A 3 3.68 24.35 -14.46
CA THR A 3 3.03 23.25 -13.72
C THR A 3 3.90 22.00 -13.61
N ARG A 4 4.75 21.71 -14.60
CA ARG A 4 5.72 20.61 -14.50
C ARG A 4 6.61 20.76 -13.27
N ALA A 5 7.02 21.98 -12.95
CA ALA A 5 7.82 22.25 -11.75
C ALA A 5 7.02 22.02 -10.45
N LYS A 6 5.72 22.38 -10.40
CA LYS A 6 4.88 22.12 -9.22
C LYS A 6 4.66 20.64 -8.96
N LEU A 7 4.42 19.84 -10.00
CA LEU A 7 4.24 18.39 -9.88
C LEU A 7 5.54 17.70 -9.44
N GLY A 8 6.68 18.13 -9.99
CA GLY A 8 7.99 17.62 -9.57
C GLY A 8 8.31 17.90 -8.10
N VAL A 9 7.94 19.06 -7.58
CA VAL A 9 8.16 19.41 -6.15
C VAL A 9 7.39 18.48 -5.20
N ILE A 10 6.16 18.09 -5.53
CA ILE A 10 5.36 17.19 -4.69
C ILE A 10 5.95 15.78 -4.69
N ASP A 11 6.36 15.27 -5.86
CA ASP A 11 7.03 13.97 -5.96
C ASP A 11 8.32 13.95 -5.14
N VAL A 12 9.14 15.00 -5.25
CA VAL A 12 10.39 15.13 -4.49
C VAL A 12 10.11 15.20 -2.99
N PHE A 13 9.13 16.00 -2.56
CA PHE A 13 8.77 16.10 -1.14
C PHE A 13 8.25 14.78 -0.57
N ALA A 14 7.32 14.10 -1.26
CA ALA A 14 6.79 12.81 -0.83
C ALA A 14 7.89 11.75 -0.74
N CYS A 15 8.75 11.64 -1.76
CA CYS A 15 9.88 10.73 -1.73
C CYS A 15 10.86 11.08 -0.58
N SER A 16 11.15 12.36 -0.36
CA SER A 16 12.06 12.80 0.70
C SER A 16 11.51 12.49 2.09
N PHE A 17 10.21 12.69 2.30
CA PHE A 17 9.54 12.34 3.55
C PHE A 17 9.56 10.82 3.79
N LEU A 18 9.24 10.01 2.78
CA LEU A 18 9.29 8.55 2.90
C LEU A 18 10.72 8.07 3.19
N ILE A 19 11.73 8.63 2.53
CA ILE A 19 13.14 8.34 2.79
C ILE A 19 13.54 8.75 4.21
N LEU A 20 13.08 9.90 4.70
CA LEU A 20 13.33 10.34 6.07
C LEU A 20 12.71 9.37 7.08
N MET A 21 11.47 8.94 6.88
CA MET A 21 10.81 7.96 7.76
C MET A 21 11.54 6.62 7.76
N LEU A 22 12.03 6.18 6.60
CA LEU A 22 12.91 5.00 6.51
C LEU A 22 14.19 5.22 7.30
N PHE A 23 14.88 6.33 7.09
CA PHE A 23 16.13 6.66 7.77
C PHE A 23 15.95 6.68 9.30
N VAL A 24 14.89 7.32 9.80
CA VAL A 24 14.54 7.33 11.23
C VAL A 24 14.26 5.92 11.73
N GLY A 25 13.47 5.12 11.00
CA GLY A 25 13.23 3.72 11.34
C GLY A 25 14.49 2.86 11.37
N PHE A 26 15.44 3.11 10.47
CA PHE A 26 16.74 2.42 10.42
C PHE A 26 17.64 2.79 11.60
N THR A 27 17.72 4.08 11.92
CA THR A 27 18.65 4.60 12.93
C THR A 27 18.13 4.46 14.36
N HIS A 28 16.81 4.44 14.54
CA HIS A 28 16.18 4.48 15.87
C HIS A 28 15.15 3.36 16.11
N GLY A 29 14.79 2.57 15.10
CA GLY A 29 13.61 1.68 15.14
C GLY A 29 13.85 0.22 14.76
N ASN A 30 15.07 -0.31 14.83
CA ASN A 30 15.38 -1.70 14.45
C ASN A 30 14.86 -2.15 13.06
N LEU A 31 14.59 -1.21 12.13
CA LEU A 31 14.01 -1.54 10.82
C LEU A 31 14.89 -2.51 10.02
N GLN A 32 16.22 -2.45 10.20
CA GLN A 32 17.16 -3.38 9.57
C GLN A 32 16.90 -4.85 9.98
N GLU A 33 16.61 -5.09 11.26
CA GLU A 33 16.30 -6.42 11.76
C GLU A 33 15.00 -6.93 11.15
N LEU A 34 13.98 -6.07 11.08
CA LEU A 34 12.71 -6.40 10.45
C LEU A 34 12.82 -6.68 8.95
N LEU A 35 13.70 -5.98 8.23
CA LEU A 35 13.94 -6.28 6.82
C LEU A 35 14.64 -7.64 6.64
N LYS A 36 15.56 -8.01 7.54
CA LYS A 36 16.15 -9.37 7.55
C LYS A 36 15.08 -10.42 7.82
N GLU A 37 14.22 -10.19 8.81
CA GLU A 37 13.09 -11.08 9.09
C GLU A 37 12.08 -11.15 7.94
N LEU A 38 11.82 -10.03 7.25
CA LEU A 38 11.00 -10.01 6.06
C LEU A 38 11.61 -10.88 4.94
N VAL A 39 12.94 -10.81 4.74
CA VAL A 39 13.65 -11.68 3.80
C VAL A 39 13.52 -13.15 4.19
N ILE A 40 13.67 -13.48 5.47
CA ILE A 40 13.46 -14.85 5.98
C ILE A 40 12.01 -15.29 5.72
N PHE A 41 11.05 -14.43 5.99
CA PHE A 41 9.62 -14.67 5.79
C PHE A 41 9.30 -14.94 4.32
N VAL A 42 9.79 -14.15 3.37
CA VAL A 42 9.51 -14.40 1.94
C VAL A 42 10.27 -15.62 1.40
N SER A 43 11.34 -16.05 2.07
CA SER A 43 12.18 -17.19 1.66
C SER A 43 11.72 -18.55 2.20
N GLY A 44 10.51 -18.65 2.78
CA GLY A 44 10.01 -19.92 3.34
C GLY A 44 10.13 -20.07 4.86
N GLY A 45 10.75 -19.11 5.54
CA GLY A 45 11.08 -19.16 6.96
C GLY A 45 10.00 -18.66 7.92
N ALA A 46 8.70 -18.69 7.58
CA ALA A 46 7.63 -18.12 8.42
C ALA A 46 7.63 -18.63 9.88
N LYS A 47 8.01 -19.89 10.12
CA LYS A 47 8.12 -20.47 11.48
C LYS A 47 9.26 -19.88 12.32
N LEU A 48 10.25 -19.25 11.68
CA LEU A 48 11.36 -18.59 12.35
C LEU A 48 11.01 -17.16 12.78
N ILE A 49 9.86 -16.64 12.35
CA ILE A 49 9.39 -15.32 12.72
C ILE A 49 8.79 -15.38 14.11
N VAL A 50 9.56 -14.91 15.09
CA VAL A 50 9.12 -14.85 16.49
C VAL A 50 8.13 -13.71 16.66
N ALA A 51 6.90 -14.03 17.09
CA ALA A 51 5.89 -13.03 17.39
C ALA A 51 6.40 -12.03 18.44
N LYS A 52 6.22 -10.73 18.19
CA LYS A 52 6.62 -9.65 19.09
C LYS A 52 5.37 -8.91 19.57
N ASN A 53 5.21 -8.84 20.89
CA ASN A 53 4.26 -7.91 21.50
C ASN A 53 4.87 -6.50 21.44
N LEU A 54 4.22 -5.60 20.70
CA LEU A 54 4.68 -4.22 20.60
C LEU A 54 4.14 -3.39 21.75
N SER A 55 4.97 -2.46 22.22
CA SER A 55 4.46 -1.31 22.96
C SER A 55 4.19 -0.21 21.92
N VAL A 56 2.92 0.20 21.81
CA VAL A 56 2.45 1.10 20.75
C VAL A 56 3.30 2.36 20.64
N PHE A 57 3.78 2.90 21.76
CA PHE A 57 4.58 4.13 21.79
C PHE A 57 6.05 3.92 21.45
N SER A 58 6.69 2.84 21.91
CA SER A 58 8.10 2.59 21.61
C SER A 58 8.32 2.13 20.17
N ASP A 59 7.33 1.47 19.57
CA ASP A 59 7.46 0.85 18.26
C ASP A 59 6.82 1.69 17.13
N ILE A 60 6.27 2.88 17.42
CA ILE A 60 5.57 3.71 16.41
C ILE A 60 6.48 4.10 15.25
N LEU A 61 7.76 4.41 15.51
CA LEU A 61 8.73 4.75 14.47
C LEU A 61 8.99 3.56 13.53
N VAL A 62 8.94 2.34 14.08
CA VAL A 62 9.11 1.09 13.34
C VAL A 62 7.93 0.87 12.41
N LEU A 63 6.71 1.04 12.93
CA LEU A 63 5.48 0.91 12.16
C LEU A 63 5.38 1.96 11.04
N LEU A 64 5.78 3.20 11.33
CA LEU A 64 5.91 4.26 10.32
C LEU A 64 6.95 3.91 9.25
N GLY A 65 8.10 3.35 9.66
CA GLY A 65 9.14 2.87 8.75
C GLY A 65 8.63 1.76 7.82
N ILE A 66 7.90 0.76 8.35
CA ILE A 66 7.30 -0.32 7.55
C ILE A 66 6.25 0.23 6.58
N ALA A 67 5.36 1.11 7.04
CA ALA A 67 4.36 1.74 6.19
C ALA A 67 5.02 2.56 5.06
N ALA A 68 6.06 3.34 5.38
CA ALA A 68 6.80 4.12 4.41
C ALA A 68 7.53 3.23 3.39
N PHE A 69 8.14 2.13 3.85
CA PHE A 69 8.75 1.11 2.99
C PHE A 69 7.73 0.51 2.02
N SER A 70 6.56 0.11 2.53
CA SER A 70 5.48 -0.47 1.72
C SER A 70 4.97 0.51 0.66
N VAL A 71 4.76 1.78 1.01
CA VAL A 71 4.35 2.82 0.05
C VAL A 71 5.41 3.05 -1.01
N LEU A 72 6.68 3.15 -0.60
CA LEU A 72 7.78 3.36 -1.55
C LEU A 72 7.88 2.21 -2.55
N LEU A 73 7.79 0.97 -2.08
CA LEU A 73 7.76 -0.22 -2.93
C LEU A 73 6.57 -0.19 -3.89
N SER A 74 5.37 0.12 -3.39
CA SER A 74 4.16 0.26 -4.19
C SER A 74 4.30 1.32 -5.29
N VAL A 75 4.88 2.48 -4.97
CA VAL A 75 5.13 3.56 -5.94
C VAL A 75 6.12 3.12 -7.02
N ILE A 76 7.21 2.45 -6.65
CA ILE A 76 8.21 1.94 -7.61
C ILE A 76 7.54 0.94 -8.56
N ILE A 77 6.82 -0.05 -8.03
CA ILE A 77 6.11 -1.04 -8.83
C ILE A 77 5.07 -0.38 -9.74
N CYS A 78 4.27 0.56 -9.22
CA CYS A 78 3.26 1.27 -10.00
C CYS A 78 3.90 2.07 -11.15
N LYS A 79 5.04 2.74 -10.91
CA LYS A 79 5.80 3.45 -11.95
C LYS A 79 6.30 2.47 -13.02
N LEU A 80 6.90 1.35 -12.64
CA LEU A 80 7.36 0.32 -13.58
C LEU A 80 6.20 -0.25 -14.41
N THR A 81 5.08 -0.62 -13.78
CA THR A 81 3.89 -1.09 -14.51
C THR A 81 3.36 -0.03 -15.46
N ASN A 82 3.32 1.25 -15.06
CA ASN A 82 2.87 2.33 -15.93
C ASN A 82 3.81 2.60 -17.11
N LEU A 83 5.10 2.29 -17.00
CA LEU A 83 6.03 2.32 -18.13
C LEU A 83 5.73 1.20 -19.13
N LEU A 84 5.35 0.02 -18.64
CA LEU A 84 5.10 -1.15 -19.48
C LEU A 84 3.74 -1.11 -20.20
N ILE A 85 2.67 -0.70 -19.50
CA ILE A 85 1.30 -0.81 -20.02
C ILE A 85 0.53 0.53 -20.01
N GLY A 86 1.24 1.64 -19.85
CA GLY A 86 0.67 2.99 -19.82
C GLY A 86 0.01 3.36 -18.50
N LYS A 87 -0.35 4.64 -18.35
CA LYS A 87 -1.00 5.18 -17.14
C LYS A 87 -2.51 4.86 -17.14
N ALA A 88 -3.04 4.54 -15.96
CA ALA A 88 -4.47 4.41 -15.74
C ALA A 88 -4.99 5.46 -14.75
N GLU A 89 -6.26 5.81 -14.89
CA GLU A 89 -6.94 6.73 -13.97
C GLU A 89 -7.53 5.93 -12.79
N SER A 90 -7.31 6.45 -11.58
CA SER A 90 -7.84 5.90 -10.33
C SER A 90 -9.20 6.52 -10.01
N ILE A 91 -10.13 5.71 -9.49
CA ILE A 91 -11.44 6.19 -9.00
C ILE A 91 -11.35 6.91 -7.65
N LEU A 92 -10.21 6.83 -6.96
CA LEU A 92 -10.08 7.32 -5.58
C LEU A 92 -10.43 8.81 -5.46
N LEU A 93 -9.90 9.65 -6.36
CA LEU A 93 -10.17 11.09 -6.33
C LEU A 93 -11.64 11.41 -6.60
N ASP A 94 -12.29 10.66 -7.49
CA ASP A 94 -13.72 10.84 -7.78
C ASP A 94 -14.55 10.48 -6.55
N HIS A 95 -14.20 9.38 -5.86
CA HIS A 95 -14.85 8.96 -4.62
C HIS A 95 -14.76 10.02 -3.49
N PHE A 96 -13.58 10.62 -3.29
CA PHE A 96 -13.41 11.70 -2.31
C PHE A 96 -14.24 12.95 -2.65
N LYS A 97 -14.36 13.28 -3.95
CA LYS A 97 -15.18 14.42 -4.39
C LYS A 97 -16.67 14.17 -4.20
N GLU A 98 -17.14 12.96 -4.45
CA GLU A 98 -18.55 12.59 -4.38
C GLU A 98 -19.05 12.44 -2.94
N GLN A 99 -18.27 11.80 -2.06
CA GLN A 99 -18.72 11.50 -0.69
C GLN A 99 -18.26 12.51 0.36
N GLY A 100 -17.27 13.35 0.03
CA GLY A 100 -16.60 14.21 1.00
C GLY A 100 -15.55 13.47 1.84
N ILE A 101 -14.60 14.22 2.40
CA ILE A 101 -13.40 13.66 3.03
C ILE A 101 -13.70 12.79 4.25
N ILE A 102 -14.66 13.19 5.11
CA ILE A 102 -14.97 12.48 6.36
C ILE A 102 -15.57 11.11 6.04
N VAL A 103 -16.57 11.07 5.16
CA VAL A 103 -17.25 9.83 4.77
C VAL A 103 -16.29 8.89 4.04
N ALA A 104 -15.49 9.41 3.10
CA ALA A 104 -14.48 8.62 2.41
C ALA A 104 -13.44 8.02 3.39
N CYS A 105 -12.94 8.80 4.35
CA CYS A 105 -12.02 8.30 5.37
C CYS A 105 -12.64 7.21 6.26
N ALA A 106 -13.90 7.38 6.67
CA ALA A 106 -14.62 6.35 7.43
C ALA A 106 -14.82 5.06 6.61
N GLY A 107 -15.17 5.20 5.32
CA GLY A 107 -15.29 4.07 4.39
C GLY A 107 -13.96 3.32 4.21
N ILE A 108 -12.84 4.05 4.12
CA ILE A 108 -11.50 3.45 4.03
C ILE A 108 -11.17 2.69 5.32
N LEU A 109 -11.47 3.24 6.49
CA LEU A 109 -11.25 2.55 7.77
C LEU A 109 -12.00 1.21 7.82
N ILE A 110 -13.30 1.22 7.51
CA ILE A 110 -14.13 0.01 7.49
C ILE A 110 -13.60 -1.00 6.47
N THR A 111 -13.27 -0.53 5.27
CA THR A 111 -12.73 -1.38 4.20
C THR A 111 -11.43 -2.05 4.63
N VAL A 112 -10.49 -1.31 5.21
CA VAL A 112 -9.21 -1.85 5.70
C VAL A 112 -9.44 -2.92 6.76
N VAL A 113 -10.33 -2.69 7.73
CA VAL A 113 -10.65 -3.70 8.76
C VAL A 113 -11.18 -4.98 8.12
N ILE A 114 -12.11 -4.87 7.17
CA ILE A 114 -12.68 -6.02 6.45
C ILE A 114 -11.60 -6.74 5.64
N GLU A 115 -10.75 -6.00 4.93
CA GLU A 115 -9.67 -6.57 4.12
C GLU A 115 -8.64 -7.34 4.97
N GLU A 116 -8.25 -6.80 6.12
CA GLU A 116 -7.33 -7.51 7.03
C GLU A 116 -7.98 -8.74 7.68
N LEU A 117 -9.25 -8.64 8.07
CA LEU A 117 -9.99 -9.80 8.58
C LEU A 117 -10.11 -10.91 7.52
N ALA A 118 -10.48 -10.54 6.30
CA ALA A 118 -10.73 -11.49 5.22
C ALA A 118 -9.43 -12.07 4.64
N MET A 119 -8.37 -11.28 4.46
CA MET A 119 -7.17 -11.71 3.75
C MET A 119 -6.06 -12.19 4.68
N ARG A 120 -6.00 -11.71 5.93
CA ARG A 120 -4.91 -12.06 6.86
C ARG A 120 -5.45 -12.96 7.95
N TRP A 121 -6.43 -12.49 8.72
CA TRP A 121 -6.93 -13.29 9.84
C TRP A 121 -7.57 -14.60 9.39
N LEU A 122 -8.46 -14.57 8.38
CA LEU A 122 -9.11 -15.78 7.89
C LEU A 122 -8.11 -16.76 7.24
N PHE A 123 -7.31 -16.30 6.27
CA PHE A 123 -6.40 -17.18 5.54
C PHE A 123 -5.19 -17.63 6.37
N LEU A 124 -4.54 -16.71 7.09
CA LEU A 124 -3.28 -17.00 7.78
C LEU A 124 -3.47 -17.34 9.25
N GLY A 125 -4.61 -16.95 9.84
CA GLY A 125 -4.95 -17.24 11.24
C GLY A 125 -5.93 -18.39 11.44
N VAL A 126 -7.01 -18.45 10.65
CA VAL A 126 -8.08 -19.47 10.82
C VAL A 126 -7.81 -20.70 9.96
N PHE A 127 -7.62 -20.56 8.65
CA PHE A 127 -7.46 -21.70 7.75
C PHE A 127 -6.20 -22.53 8.04
N THR A 128 -5.12 -21.91 8.50
CA THR A 128 -3.88 -22.60 8.90
C THR A 128 -4.05 -23.54 10.11
N LYS A 129 -5.16 -23.41 10.86
CA LYS A 129 -5.52 -24.30 11.97
C LYS A 129 -6.30 -25.54 11.53
N ILE A 130 -6.79 -25.55 10.29
CA ILE A 130 -7.48 -26.71 9.72
C ILE A 130 -6.42 -27.75 9.34
N SER A 131 -6.58 -29.00 9.77
CA SER A 131 -5.54 -30.04 9.67
C SER A 131 -4.96 -30.20 8.26
N PHE A 132 -5.80 -30.25 7.22
CA PHE A 132 -5.36 -30.39 5.82
C PHE A 132 -4.80 -29.11 5.19
N LEU A 133 -4.94 -27.96 5.85
CA LEU A 133 -4.38 -26.66 5.46
C LEU A 133 -3.27 -26.20 6.41
N SER A 134 -2.75 -27.11 7.23
CA SER A 134 -1.70 -26.83 8.20
C SER A 134 -0.31 -27.16 7.65
N GLY A 135 0.73 -26.66 8.31
CA GLY A 135 2.12 -26.86 7.92
C GLY A 135 2.68 -25.76 7.01
N THR A 136 4.00 -25.80 6.77
CA THR A 136 4.72 -24.71 6.10
C THR A 136 4.27 -24.53 4.66
N GLY A 137 4.14 -25.61 3.88
CA GLY A 137 3.71 -25.53 2.48
C GLY A 137 2.30 -24.94 2.33
N ALA A 138 1.35 -25.43 3.13
CA ALA A 138 -0.02 -24.93 3.13
C ALA A 138 -0.11 -23.47 3.58
N PHE A 139 0.70 -23.06 4.57
CA PHE A 139 0.80 -21.65 4.98
C PHE A 139 1.19 -20.75 3.79
N TYR A 140 2.22 -21.10 3.03
CA TYR A 140 2.64 -20.29 1.87
C TYR A 140 1.64 -20.34 0.72
N ALA A 141 0.96 -21.47 0.51
CA ALA A 141 -0.14 -21.54 -0.46
C ALA A 141 -1.28 -20.58 -0.09
N LEU A 142 -1.68 -20.55 1.18
CA LEU A 142 -2.69 -19.63 1.71
C LEU A 142 -2.23 -18.17 1.65
N LEU A 143 -0.96 -17.89 1.94
CA LEU A 143 -0.35 -16.57 1.80
C LEU A 143 -0.42 -16.06 0.36
N VAL A 144 -0.02 -16.88 -0.60
CA VAL A 144 -0.08 -16.49 -2.02
C VAL A 144 -1.53 -16.30 -2.45
N ALA A 145 -2.42 -17.22 -2.09
CA ALA A 145 -3.84 -17.15 -2.44
C ALA A 145 -4.50 -15.88 -1.88
N SER A 146 -4.30 -15.56 -0.60
CA SER A 146 -4.90 -14.37 0.00
C SER A 146 -4.36 -13.08 -0.60
N ASN A 147 -3.07 -13.03 -0.94
CA ASN A 147 -2.46 -11.87 -1.59
C ASN A 147 -2.91 -11.69 -3.05
N ILE A 148 -3.14 -12.79 -3.78
CA ILE A 148 -3.76 -12.73 -5.11
C ILE A 148 -5.18 -12.17 -5.01
N LEU A 149 -6.00 -12.67 -4.08
CA LEU A 149 -7.37 -12.18 -3.89
C LEU A 149 -7.40 -10.71 -3.48
N PHE A 150 -6.53 -10.31 -2.53
CA PHE A 150 -6.35 -8.93 -2.12
C PHE A 150 -6.00 -8.03 -3.31
N ALA A 151 -5.00 -8.43 -4.12
CA ALA A 151 -4.62 -7.69 -5.32
C ALA A 151 -5.76 -7.59 -6.34
N LEU A 152 -6.46 -8.69 -6.61
CA LEU A 152 -7.56 -8.72 -7.58
C LEU A 152 -8.76 -7.85 -7.15
N ALA A 153 -9.07 -7.78 -5.84
CA ALA A 153 -10.10 -6.88 -5.32
C ALA A 153 -9.81 -5.41 -5.68
N HIS A 154 -8.54 -5.03 -5.66
CA HIS A 154 -8.08 -3.68 -6.00
C HIS A 154 -8.11 -3.37 -7.50
N ARG A 155 -8.35 -4.35 -8.37
CA ARG A 155 -8.54 -4.11 -9.82
C ARG A 155 -9.72 -3.18 -10.09
N GLY A 156 -10.71 -3.15 -9.19
CA GLY A 156 -11.85 -2.23 -9.22
C GLY A 156 -11.47 -0.76 -9.19
N ASN A 157 -10.29 -0.43 -8.65
CA ASN A 157 -9.83 0.95 -8.47
C ASN A 157 -9.46 1.66 -9.78
N VAL A 158 -9.37 0.93 -10.89
CA VAL A 158 -9.14 1.50 -12.22
C VAL A 158 -10.46 1.88 -12.87
N LYS A 159 -10.59 3.17 -13.21
CA LYS A 159 -11.82 3.78 -13.75
C LYS A 159 -12.26 3.13 -15.06
N ASN A 160 -11.35 3.02 -16.03
CA ASN A 160 -11.67 2.44 -17.33
C ASN A 160 -11.57 0.90 -17.30
N LYS A 161 -12.68 0.20 -17.55
CA LYS A 161 -12.73 -1.27 -17.60
C LYS A 161 -11.70 -1.87 -18.58
N LYS A 162 -11.43 -1.22 -19.72
CA LYS A 162 -10.44 -1.68 -20.71
C LYS A 162 -9.00 -1.60 -20.20
N GLN A 163 -8.73 -0.75 -19.19
CA GLN A 163 -7.40 -0.58 -18.59
C GLN A 163 -7.19 -1.46 -17.34
N ARG A 164 -8.23 -2.20 -16.90
CA ARG A 164 -8.17 -3.11 -15.74
C ARG A 164 -7.31 -4.33 -16.09
N ASN A 165 -6.01 -4.22 -15.91
CA ASN A 165 -5.05 -5.31 -16.13
C ASN A 165 -4.53 -5.84 -14.78
N VAL A 166 -4.32 -7.16 -14.66
CA VAL A 166 -3.76 -7.82 -13.46
C VAL A 166 -2.37 -7.30 -13.12
N LEU A 167 -1.57 -6.89 -14.11
CA LEU A 167 -0.25 -6.28 -13.84
C LEU A 167 -0.35 -4.98 -13.03
N ARG A 168 -1.49 -4.28 -13.07
CA ARG A 168 -1.73 -3.07 -12.26
C ARG A 168 -1.97 -3.35 -10.80
N THR A 169 -2.28 -4.60 -10.44
CA THR A 169 -2.51 -4.99 -9.05
C THR A 169 -1.26 -5.56 -8.39
N PHE A 170 -0.12 -5.58 -9.11
CA PHE A 170 1.13 -6.13 -8.60
C PHE A 170 1.68 -5.33 -7.40
N SER A 171 1.49 -4.01 -7.37
CA SER A 171 1.83 -3.19 -6.20
C SER A 171 1.06 -3.63 -4.96
N GLN A 172 -0.22 -3.95 -5.10
CA GLN A 172 -1.09 -4.41 -4.01
C GLN A 172 -0.72 -5.82 -3.57
N PHE A 173 -0.31 -6.70 -4.49
CA PHE A 173 0.25 -8.00 -4.15
C PHE A 173 1.52 -7.83 -3.27
N ALA A 174 2.46 -6.98 -3.69
CA ALA A 174 3.69 -6.73 -2.94
C ALA A 174 3.45 -6.10 -1.56
N SER A 175 2.62 -5.05 -1.48
CA SER A 175 2.21 -4.47 -0.19
C SER A 175 1.45 -5.48 0.66
N GLY A 176 0.68 -6.37 0.04
CA GLY A 176 -0.02 -7.44 0.72
C GLY A 176 0.92 -8.40 1.44
N ILE A 177 2.04 -8.80 0.81
CA ILE A 177 3.08 -9.63 1.42
C ILE A 177 3.68 -8.95 2.66
N ILE A 178 3.94 -7.64 2.59
CA ILE A 178 4.43 -6.87 3.75
C ILE A 178 3.39 -6.87 4.88
N LEU A 179 2.12 -6.65 4.57
CA LEU A 179 1.05 -6.70 5.57
C LEU A 179 0.86 -8.09 6.17
N SER A 180 1.03 -9.15 5.39
CA SER A 180 1.04 -10.52 5.89
C SER A 180 2.23 -10.79 6.83
N PHE A 181 3.41 -10.27 6.53
CA PHE A 181 4.56 -10.31 7.45
C PHE A 181 4.24 -9.58 8.76
N VAL A 182 3.68 -8.37 8.68
CA VAL A 182 3.26 -7.59 9.86
C VAL A 182 2.23 -8.36 10.68
N PHE A 183 1.25 -9.02 10.04
CA PHE A 183 0.28 -9.87 10.72
C PHE A 183 0.94 -11.04 11.47
N VAL A 184 1.87 -11.75 10.84
CA VAL A 184 2.57 -12.89 11.48
C VAL A 184 3.46 -12.42 12.63
N LYS A 185 4.15 -11.29 12.46
CA LYS A 185 5.10 -10.77 13.44
C LYS A 185 4.41 -10.09 14.62
N PHE A 186 3.38 -9.30 14.38
CA PHE A 186 2.80 -8.38 15.37
C PHE A 186 1.29 -8.57 15.61
N GLY A 187 0.63 -9.42 14.82
CA GLY A 187 -0.80 -9.68 14.93
C GLY A 187 -1.71 -8.76 14.10
N LEU A 188 -3.00 -9.08 14.13
CA LEU A 188 -4.03 -8.44 13.29
C LEU A 188 -4.18 -6.94 13.52
N PHE A 189 -4.23 -6.52 14.78
CA PHE A 189 -4.46 -5.10 15.10
C PHE A 189 -3.35 -4.21 14.51
N ILE A 190 -2.10 -4.64 14.63
CA ILE A 190 -0.96 -3.90 14.08
C ILE A 190 -0.97 -3.93 12.54
N ALA A 191 -1.36 -5.04 11.92
CA ALA A 191 -1.55 -5.10 10.47
C ALA A 191 -2.59 -4.08 9.98
N ILE A 192 -3.72 -3.94 10.69
CA ILE A 192 -4.75 -2.91 10.42
C ILE A 192 -4.14 -1.50 10.55
N CYS A 193 -3.41 -1.20 11.63
CA CYS A 193 -2.78 0.10 11.81
C CYS A 193 -1.78 0.43 10.69
N VAL A 194 -0.92 -0.51 10.32
CA VAL A 194 0.07 -0.32 9.23
C VAL A 194 -0.63 -0.13 7.88
N HIS A 195 -1.72 -0.86 7.62
CA HIS A 195 -2.50 -0.68 6.39
C HIS A 195 -3.18 0.70 6.36
N LEU A 196 -3.75 1.16 7.47
CA LEU A 196 -4.28 2.53 7.56
C LEU A 196 -3.21 3.60 7.33
N LEU A 197 -2.01 3.43 7.91
CA LEU A 197 -0.88 4.33 7.68
C LEU A 197 -0.44 4.34 6.21
N HIS A 198 -0.36 3.16 5.58
CA HIS A 198 -0.08 3.03 4.16
C HIS A 198 -1.09 3.82 3.30
N ASN A 199 -2.39 3.65 3.57
CA ASN A 199 -3.44 4.38 2.83
C ASN A 199 -3.39 5.88 3.14
N THR A 200 -3.10 6.27 4.38
CA THR A 200 -2.94 7.67 4.80
C THR A 200 -1.81 8.34 4.03
N PHE A 201 -0.64 7.70 3.94
CA PHE A 201 0.47 8.22 3.14
C PHE A 201 0.09 8.37 1.67
N ILE A 202 -0.60 7.39 1.08
CA ILE A 202 -1.09 7.52 -0.29
C ILE A 202 -2.03 8.72 -0.40
N ILE A 203 -3.02 8.87 0.48
CA ILE A 203 -3.98 9.98 0.41
C ILE A 203 -3.26 11.33 0.55
N VAL A 204 -2.41 11.49 1.56
CA VAL A 204 -1.71 12.75 1.87
C VAL A 204 -0.76 13.16 0.73
N PHE A 205 -0.06 12.22 0.10
CA PHE A 205 0.91 12.55 -0.95
C PHE A 205 0.33 12.52 -2.37
N TYR A 206 -0.55 11.57 -2.67
CA TYR A 206 -1.08 11.35 -4.02
C TYR A 206 -2.32 12.21 -4.33
N LEU A 207 -3.22 12.43 -3.37
CA LEU A 207 -4.46 13.17 -3.62
C LEU A 207 -4.19 14.64 -4.00
N PRO A 208 -3.32 15.39 -3.29
CA PRO A 208 -2.98 16.76 -3.69
C PRO A 208 -2.31 16.83 -5.07
N TYR A 209 -1.45 15.85 -5.37
CA TYR A 209 -0.79 15.74 -6.67
C TYR A 209 -1.82 15.61 -7.82
N GLU A 210 -2.77 14.69 -7.71
CA GLU A 210 -3.78 14.49 -8.75
C GLU A 210 -4.76 15.67 -8.87
N MET A 211 -5.10 16.34 -7.76
CA MET A 211 -5.91 17.56 -7.80
C MET A 211 -5.24 18.67 -8.61
N ILE A 212 -3.96 18.95 -8.34
CA ILE A 212 -3.17 19.97 -9.06
C ILE A 212 -3.03 19.60 -10.54
N ARG A 213 -2.81 18.32 -10.84
CA ARG A 213 -2.72 17.81 -12.20
C ARG A 213 -4.02 17.99 -12.99
N GLN A 214 -5.18 17.67 -12.39
CA GLN A 214 -6.49 17.86 -13.03
C GLN A 214 -6.80 19.34 -13.26
N GLN A 215 -6.56 20.20 -12.26
CA GLN A 215 -6.77 21.65 -12.39
C GLN A 215 -5.93 22.26 -13.53
N THR A 216 -4.72 21.74 -13.72
CA THR A 216 -3.84 22.18 -14.81
C THR A 216 -4.37 21.76 -16.18
N LYS A 217 -4.84 20.52 -16.33
CA LYS A 217 -5.42 20.06 -17.59
C LYS A 217 -6.59 20.95 -18.01
N LEU A 218 -7.45 21.31 -17.06
CA LEU A 218 -8.63 22.14 -17.31
C LEU A 218 -8.28 23.59 -17.71
N THR A 219 -7.22 24.16 -17.13
CA THR A 219 -6.84 25.55 -17.39
C THR A 219 -5.99 25.73 -18.66
N LEU A 220 -5.07 24.81 -18.96
CA LEU A 220 -4.09 25.00 -20.05
C LEU A 220 -4.51 24.38 -21.39
N LEU A 221 -5.27 23.28 -21.42
CA LEU A 221 -5.63 22.60 -22.67
C LEU A 221 -6.47 23.49 -23.63
N PRO A 222 -7.45 24.28 -23.16
CA PRO A 222 -8.24 25.15 -24.04
C PRO A 222 -7.37 26.24 -24.71
N GLN A 223 -6.43 26.82 -23.95
CA GLN A 223 -5.55 27.89 -24.45
C GLN A 223 -4.55 27.42 -25.51
N MET A 224 -4.18 26.13 -25.47
CA MET A 224 -3.30 25.55 -26.49
C MET A 224 -4.06 25.23 -27.79
N LYS A 225 -5.34 24.85 -27.70
CA LYS A 225 -6.17 24.57 -28.89
C LYS A 225 -6.59 25.82 -29.66
N SER A 226 -6.61 26.99 -29.04
CA SER A 226 -6.96 28.25 -29.73
C SER A 226 -5.77 28.92 -30.44
N ARG A 227 -4.55 28.35 -30.33
CA ARG A 227 -3.32 28.90 -30.90
C ARG A 227 -2.76 28.09 -32.08
N GLY A 228 -3.44 27.04 -32.51
CA GLY A 228 -3.10 26.22 -33.69
C GLY A 228 -4.31 26.13 -34.60
#